data_AF-A0A6J8BR46-F1
#
_entry.id   AF-A0A6J8BR46-F1
#
_cell.length_a   1.000
_cell.length_b   1.000
_cell.length_c   1.000
_cell.angle_alpha   90.00
_cell.angle_beta   90.00
_cell.angle_gamma   90.00
#
_symmetry.space_group_name_H-M   'P 1'
#
loop_
_entity.id
_entity.type
_entity.pdbx_description
1 polymer ?
#
loop_
_entity_poly.entity_id
_entity_poly.type
_entity_poly.pdbx_seq_one_letter_code
_entity_poly.pdbx_strand_id
1 'polypeptide(L)'
;MGQRAFEKCKPYFVRTAQFKDKVTCCCRQHVEMRSLFKSCMQFRKRLLSREGSSEVKLYESLSELVDDTLCTRSANTHQHKISCLDRLCSECGVCKFSMLPGELDESDVQISWERYEYKNVEVKKGDKMIRKLVLKLEVSLHVTILHRHSVLEYDGKDSTAEEPNIVTEQFFVISPDQKHDHHYTHCVQNLVSEYLKSINCEISVMHEFTDGCSSQYKSRHCMGDVSYSCSDFGYAKILRNYFETSHARGPQDAAGGFIKKQADLAVIRGTHVIQSSSDLFDYAQSNLSTMADSSKCSRRIFRYVDSVNRDRDRNFLPVKENRKIHQVRSFNDGEIFVRKLSCYSCQSCIVGNYSTCMNDAQLGTYNKIKMVKESEHNDSDADSDNDEGVDDETNICDFVSKGIIFAVKADDTDCPYYILRASKDPII
;
A
#
# COMPACT_ATOMS: atom_id res chain seq x y z
N MET A 1 7.61 -22.72 -6.55
CA MET A 1 6.29 -23.08 -7.13
C MET A 1 6.22 -22.41 -8.51
N GLY A 2 6.01 -23.14 -9.61
CA GLY A 2 5.96 -22.54 -10.94
C GLY A 2 4.65 -21.75 -11.17
N GLN A 3 4.67 -20.73 -12.04
CA GLN A 3 3.52 -19.85 -12.34
C GLN A 3 2.21 -20.63 -12.59
N ARG A 4 2.27 -21.72 -13.37
CA ARG A 4 1.10 -22.58 -13.65
C ARG A 4 0.58 -23.36 -12.44
N ALA A 5 1.44 -23.69 -11.47
CA ALA A 5 1.02 -24.32 -10.22
C ALA A 5 0.37 -23.30 -9.27
N PHE A 6 0.88 -22.06 -9.26
CA PHE A 6 0.30 -20.95 -8.52
C PHE A 6 -1.06 -20.50 -9.10
N GLU A 7 -1.21 -20.47 -10.43
CA GLU A 7 -2.48 -20.15 -11.10
C GLU A 7 -3.59 -21.13 -10.77
N LYS A 8 -3.26 -22.42 -10.56
CA LYS A 8 -4.22 -23.45 -10.11
C LYS A 8 -4.62 -23.33 -8.65
N CYS A 9 -3.88 -22.57 -7.84
CA CYS A 9 -4.20 -22.29 -6.44
C CYS A 9 -4.97 -20.97 -6.24
N LYS A 10 -5.33 -20.26 -7.31
CA LYS A 10 -6.12 -19.02 -7.20
C LYS A 10 -7.57 -19.34 -6.78
N PRO A 11 -8.15 -18.60 -5.82
CA PRO A 11 -9.57 -18.69 -5.51
C PRO A 11 -10.42 -18.42 -6.77
N TYR A 12 -11.55 -19.12 -6.93
CA TYR A 12 -12.40 -19.09 -8.14
C TYR A 12 -12.88 -17.69 -8.56
N PHE A 13 -12.84 -16.72 -7.64
CA PHE A 13 -13.23 -15.32 -7.89
C PHE A 13 -12.06 -14.42 -8.35
N VAL A 14 -10.82 -14.90 -8.32
CA VAL A 14 -9.64 -14.19 -8.83
C VAL A 14 -9.49 -14.49 -10.32
N ARG A 15 -10.07 -13.62 -11.16
CA ARG A 15 -9.98 -13.74 -12.61
C ARG A 15 -8.61 -13.30 -13.10
N THR A 16 -8.06 -14.01 -14.08
CA THR A 16 -6.87 -13.55 -14.81
C THR A 16 -7.22 -12.25 -15.52
N ALA A 17 -6.38 -11.21 -15.35
CA ALA A 17 -6.52 -9.94 -16.04
C ALA A 17 -6.61 -10.20 -17.55
N GLN A 18 -7.76 -9.90 -18.14
CA GLN A 18 -7.96 -9.96 -19.58
C GLN A 18 -7.07 -8.91 -20.25
N PHE A 19 -6.76 -9.09 -21.54
CA PHE A 19 -5.94 -8.12 -22.27
C PHE A 19 -6.50 -6.69 -22.12
N LYS A 20 -7.83 -6.52 -22.19
CA LYS A 20 -8.52 -5.25 -21.96
C LYS A 20 -8.22 -4.60 -20.59
N ASP A 21 -8.02 -5.40 -19.55
CA ASP A 21 -7.70 -4.90 -18.21
C ASP A 21 -6.29 -4.29 -18.17
N LYS A 22 -5.39 -4.76 -19.05
CA LYS A 22 -4.01 -4.24 -19.22
C LYS A 22 -3.94 -2.96 -20.06
N VAL A 23 -4.99 -2.63 -20.82
CA VAL A 23 -5.09 -1.39 -21.63
C VAL A 23 -5.70 -0.24 -20.80
N THR A 24 -5.87 -0.43 -19.50
CA THR A 24 -6.47 0.54 -18.59
C THR A 24 -5.39 1.43 -17.97
N CYS A 25 -5.05 2.55 -18.61
CA CYS A 25 -4.20 3.54 -17.98
C CYS A 25 -5.02 4.40 -17.01
N CYS A 26 -4.54 4.53 -15.77
CA CYS A 26 -5.19 5.34 -14.72
C CYS A 26 -4.65 6.77 -14.66
N CYS A 27 -3.97 7.25 -15.71
CA CYS A 27 -3.51 8.62 -15.75
C CYS A 27 -4.71 9.58 -15.79
N ARG A 28 -4.50 10.79 -15.27
CA ARG A 28 -5.50 11.87 -15.26
C ARG A 28 -6.22 12.01 -16.60
N GLN A 29 -5.48 12.08 -17.70
CA GLN A 29 -6.03 12.24 -19.04
C GLN A 29 -7.04 11.13 -19.37
N HIS A 30 -6.74 9.88 -19.05
CA HIS A 30 -7.66 8.76 -19.29
C HIS A 30 -8.88 8.78 -18.35
N VAL A 31 -8.72 9.21 -17.10
CA VAL A 31 -9.84 9.34 -16.16
C VAL A 31 -10.79 10.48 -16.59
N GLU A 32 -10.25 11.64 -16.95
CA GLU A 32 -11.02 12.78 -17.48
C GLU A 32 -11.71 12.39 -18.79
N MET A 33 -11.00 11.71 -19.70
CA MET A 33 -11.58 11.23 -20.95
C MET A 33 -12.75 10.26 -20.72
N ARG A 34 -12.66 9.39 -19.72
CA ARG A 34 -13.77 8.50 -19.33
C ARG A 34 -14.98 9.27 -18.79
N SER A 35 -14.73 10.30 -17.97
CA SER A 35 -15.80 11.16 -17.46
C SER A 35 -16.53 11.88 -18.60
N LEU A 36 -15.76 12.51 -19.49
CA LEU A 36 -16.29 13.18 -20.69
C LEU A 36 -17.06 12.21 -21.59
N PHE A 37 -16.49 11.04 -21.89
CA PHE A 37 -17.15 10.00 -22.69
C PHE A 37 -18.50 9.60 -22.10
N LYS A 38 -18.57 9.40 -20.78
CA LYS A 38 -19.82 9.04 -20.10
C LYS A 38 -20.87 10.13 -20.25
N SER A 39 -20.49 11.41 -20.08
CA SER A 39 -21.41 12.54 -20.30
C SER A 39 -21.91 12.61 -21.75
N CYS A 40 -21.02 12.44 -22.73
CA CYS A 40 -21.41 12.42 -24.15
C CYS A 40 -22.33 11.24 -24.48
N MET A 41 -22.05 10.03 -23.99
CA MET A 41 -22.91 8.87 -24.24
C MET A 41 -24.26 8.97 -23.54
N GLN A 42 -24.33 9.60 -22.36
CA GLN A 42 -25.61 9.92 -21.72
C GLN A 42 -26.43 10.91 -22.55
N PHE A 43 -25.78 11.94 -23.09
CA PHE A 43 -26.43 12.90 -23.98
C PHE A 43 -26.96 12.22 -25.24
N ARG A 44 -26.12 11.44 -25.93
CA ARG A 44 -26.48 10.63 -27.11
C ARG A 44 -27.65 9.69 -26.82
N LYS A 45 -27.63 9.00 -25.67
CA LYS A 45 -28.74 8.12 -25.25
C LYS A 45 -30.07 8.88 -25.10
N ARG A 46 -30.04 10.11 -24.59
CA ARG A 46 -31.25 10.97 -24.48
C ARG A 46 -31.77 11.37 -25.86
N LEU A 47 -30.89 11.71 -26.81
CA LEU A 47 -31.29 12.04 -28.18
C LEU A 47 -31.92 10.85 -28.90
N LEU A 48 -31.28 9.66 -28.83
CA LEU A 48 -31.83 8.43 -29.42
C LEU A 48 -33.22 8.10 -28.87
N SER A 49 -33.45 8.35 -27.58
CA SER A 49 -34.75 8.13 -26.94
C SER A 49 -35.83 9.12 -27.44
N ARG A 50 -35.45 10.29 -27.95
CA ARG A 50 -36.37 11.33 -28.47
C ARG A 50 -36.62 11.19 -29.97
N GLU A 51 -35.59 10.84 -30.74
CA GLU A 51 -35.64 10.79 -32.21
C GLU A 51 -36.04 9.41 -32.76
N GLY A 52 -36.12 8.37 -31.92
CA GLY A 52 -36.56 7.03 -32.32
C GLY A 52 -35.66 6.33 -33.34
N SER A 53 -34.46 6.87 -33.60
CA SER A 53 -33.53 6.34 -34.60
C SER A 53 -32.74 5.16 -34.03
N SER A 54 -32.92 3.97 -34.62
CA SER A 54 -32.32 2.71 -34.17
C SER A 54 -30.98 2.37 -34.85
N GLU A 55 -30.52 3.17 -35.81
CA GLU A 55 -29.36 2.80 -36.65
C GLU A 55 -28.01 3.29 -36.09
N VAL A 56 -28.02 4.14 -35.06
CA VAL A 56 -26.81 4.79 -34.56
C VAL A 56 -26.33 4.12 -33.27
N LYS A 57 -25.07 3.65 -33.28
CA LYS A 57 -24.47 2.89 -32.18
C LYS A 57 -24.27 3.75 -30.92
N LEU A 58 -24.63 3.18 -29.77
CA LEU A 58 -24.27 3.67 -28.43
C LEU A 58 -23.08 2.85 -27.92
N TYR A 59 -21.99 3.52 -27.59
CA TYR A 59 -20.77 2.86 -27.14
C TYR A 59 -20.79 2.66 -25.63
N GLU A 60 -20.43 1.45 -25.18
CA GLU A 60 -20.36 1.13 -23.74
C GLU A 60 -19.00 1.49 -23.14
N SER A 61 -17.97 1.64 -23.98
CA SER A 61 -16.61 1.98 -23.55
C SER A 61 -15.85 2.81 -24.58
N LEU A 62 -14.83 3.54 -24.11
CA LEU A 62 -13.89 4.24 -24.98
C LEU A 62 -13.15 3.28 -25.92
N SER A 63 -12.84 2.06 -25.47
CA SER A 63 -12.15 1.07 -26.29
C SER A 63 -13.00 0.62 -27.47
N GLU A 64 -14.31 0.43 -27.27
CA GLU A 64 -15.24 0.09 -28.34
C GLU A 64 -15.35 1.22 -29.38
N LEU A 65 -15.41 2.47 -28.92
CA LEU A 65 -15.40 3.65 -29.78
C LEU A 65 -14.11 3.73 -30.61
N VAL A 66 -12.96 3.48 -29.99
CA VAL A 66 -11.66 3.46 -30.68
C VAL A 66 -11.59 2.33 -31.70
N ASP A 67 -12.07 1.13 -31.35
CA ASP A 67 -12.01 -0.04 -32.23
C ASP A 67 -12.88 0.12 -33.49
N ASP A 68 -14.04 0.77 -33.36
CA ASP A 68 -14.93 1.06 -34.50
C ASP A 68 -14.44 2.24 -35.34
N THR A 69 -13.76 3.20 -34.74
CA THR A 69 -13.29 4.40 -35.45
C THR A 69 -11.92 4.24 -36.07
N LEU A 70 -11.07 3.33 -35.58
CA LEU A 70 -9.76 3.05 -36.17
C LEU A 70 -9.81 1.93 -37.22
N CYS A 71 -8.73 1.78 -38.01
CA CYS A 71 -8.62 0.64 -38.92
C CYS A 71 -8.54 -0.69 -38.16
N THR A 72 -9.09 -1.74 -38.78
CA THR A 72 -9.04 -3.12 -38.26
C THR A 72 -7.60 -3.55 -38.02
N ARG A 73 -7.37 -4.22 -36.89
CA ARG A 73 -6.06 -4.77 -36.53
C ARG A 73 -5.69 -5.87 -37.51
N SER A 74 -4.39 -6.01 -37.82
CA SER A 74 -3.89 -7.12 -38.63
C SER A 74 -4.11 -8.45 -37.92
N ALA A 75 -4.42 -9.52 -38.67
CA ALA A 75 -4.77 -10.84 -38.11
C ALA A 75 -3.72 -11.42 -37.14
N ASN A 76 -2.47 -10.98 -37.25
CA ASN A 76 -1.35 -11.49 -36.44
C ASN A 76 -0.91 -10.54 -35.30
N THR A 77 -1.59 -9.41 -35.08
CA THR A 77 -1.23 -8.47 -34.00
C THR A 77 -2.44 -7.99 -33.22
N HIS A 78 -2.31 -7.87 -31.89
CA HIS A 78 -3.36 -7.33 -31.02
C HIS A 78 -3.38 -5.79 -30.94
N GLN A 79 -2.65 -5.10 -31.82
CA GLN A 79 -2.42 -3.64 -31.76
C GLN A 79 -2.88 -2.96 -33.05
N HIS A 80 -3.32 -1.70 -32.95
CA HIS A 80 -3.58 -0.86 -34.14
C HIS A 80 -2.27 -0.39 -34.76
N LYS A 81 -2.30 -0.05 -36.06
CA LYS A 81 -1.15 0.55 -36.75
C LYS A 81 -0.81 1.89 -36.12
N ILE A 82 0.48 2.19 -35.97
CA ILE A 82 0.95 3.44 -35.36
C ILE A 82 0.41 4.68 -36.07
N SER A 83 0.31 4.65 -37.42
CA SER A 83 -0.26 5.73 -38.21
C SER A 83 -1.75 6.01 -37.92
N CYS A 84 -2.50 5.02 -37.43
CA CYS A 84 -3.88 5.23 -36.97
C CYS A 84 -3.92 5.91 -35.60
N LEU A 85 -3.00 5.51 -34.70
CA LEU A 85 -2.88 6.08 -33.35
C LEU A 85 -2.38 7.54 -33.40
N ASP A 86 -1.43 7.83 -34.29
CA ASP A 86 -0.86 9.17 -34.52
C ASP A 86 -1.76 10.07 -35.38
N ARG A 87 -2.97 9.61 -35.75
CA ARG A 87 -3.93 10.35 -36.60
C ARG A 87 -3.40 10.74 -37.98
N LEU A 88 -2.43 10.00 -38.50
CA LEU A 88 -1.85 10.19 -39.85
C LEU A 88 -2.61 9.40 -40.93
N CYS A 89 -3.48 8.47 -40.54
CA CYS A 89 -4.30 7.68 -41.46
C CYS A 89 -5.53 8.47 -41.93
N SER A 90 -5.72 8.59 -43.25
CA SER A 90 -6.86 9.27 -43.86
C SER A 90 -8.17 8.44 -43.88
N GLU A 91 -8.08 7.14 -43.64
CA GLU A 91 -9.21 6.19 -43.75
C GLU A 91 -9.85 5.83 -42.40
N CYS A 92 -9.42 6.47 -41.30
CA CYS A 92 -9.96 6.20 -39.98
C CYS A 92 -9.97 7.44 -39.09
N GLY A 93 -10.58 7.32 -37.92
CA GLY A 93 -10.76 8.39 -36.95
C GLY A 93 -12.18 8.92 -36.94
N VAL A 94 -12.32 10.23 -36.73
CA VAL A 94 -13.63 10.87 -36.49
C VAL A 94 -14.56 10.74 -37.72
N CYS A 95 -14.01 10.62 -38.93
CA CYS A 95 -14.79 10.39 -40.15
C CYS A 95 -15.62 9.09 -40.14
N LYS A 96 -15.25 8.11 -39.29
CA LYS A 96 -16.01 6.86 -39.09
C LYS A 96 -17.04 6.97 -37.97
N PHE A 97 -17.05 8.07 -37.22
CA PHE A 97 -18.01 8.28 -36.14
C PHE A 97 -19.29 8.94 -36.69
N SER A 98 -20.40 8.22 -36.62
CA SER A 98 -21.71 8.74 -37.04
C SER A 98 -22.29 9.66 -35.97
N MET A 99 -22.34 10.96 -36.25
CA MET A 99 -22.99 11.97 -35.38
C MET A 99 -24.52 11.97 -35.59
N LEU A 100 -25.29 12.22 -34.53
CA LEU A 100 -26.73 12.49 -34.63
C LEU A 100 -26.98 13.96 -35.01
N PRO A 101 -28.09 14.29 -35.69
CA PRO A 101 -28.44 15.68 -35.99
C PRO A 101 -28.46 16.58 -34.75
N GLY A 102 -29.05 16.11 -33.64
CA GLY A 102 -29.06 16.83 -32.36
C GLY A 102 -27.70 16.94 -31.65
N GLU A 103 -26.65 16.25 -32.12
CA GLU A 103 -25.26 16.45 -31.65
C GLU A 103 -24.52 17.50 -32.49
N LEU A 104 -25.05 17.85 -33.66
CA LEU A 104 -24.54 18.89 -34.55
C LEU A 104 -25.31 20.22 -34.40
N ASP A 105 -26.42 20.19 -33.68
CA ASP A 105 -27.21 21.37 -33.35
C ASP A 105 -26.42 22.28 -32.40
N GLU A 106 -26.14 23.52 -32.84
CA GLU A 106 -25.43 24.54 -32.06
C GLU A 106 -26.30 25.24 -31.01
N SER A 107 -27.52 24.77 -30.75
CA SER A 107 -28.34 25.24 -29.63
C SER A 107 -27.61 25.09 -28.29
N ASP A 108 -27.90 25.97 -27.32
CA ASP A 108 -27.26 26.06 -25.99
C ASP A 108 -27.54 24.84 -25.06
N VAL A 109 -27.32 23.62 -25.55
CA VAL A 109 -27.42 22.40 -24.76
C VAL A 109 -26.18 22.26 -23.89
N GLN A 110 -26.32 22.59 -22.61
CA GLN A 110 -25.25 22.45 -21.65
C GLN A 110 -25.08 21.00 -21.21
N ILE A 111 -23.92 20.41 -21.52
CA ILE A 111 -23.52 19.08 -21.03
C ILE A 111 -22.53 19.28 -19.88
N SER A 112 -22.94 18.88 -18.67
CA SER A 112 -22.05 18.87 -17.51
C SER A 112 -21.09 17.68 -17.56
N TRP A 113 -19.81 17.95 -17.32
CA TRP A 113 -18.77 16.94 -17.19
C TRP A 113 -17.74 17.40 -16.16
N GLU A 114 -16.99 16.45 -15.62
CA GLU A 114 -16.01 16.72 -14.56
C GLU A 114 -14.59 16.64 -15.09
N ARG A 115 -13.76 17.61 -14.71
CA ARG A 115 -12.31 17.61 -14.94
C ARG A 115 -11.57 17.89 -13.65
N TYR A 116 -10.34 17.42 -13.54
CA TYR A 116 -9.46 17.89 -12.48
C TYR A 116 -9.01 19.32 -12.80
N GLU A 117 -8.94 20.18 -11.79
CA GLU A 117 -8.42 21.55 -11.97
C GLU A 117 -7.15 21.74 -11.16
N TYR A 118 -6.17 22.41 -11.77
CA TYR A 118 -4.98 22.86 -11.06
C TYR A 118 -5.35 24.10 -10.25
N LYS A 119 -5.34 23.99 -8.92
CA LYS A 119 -5.43 25.17 -8.05
C LYS A 119 -4.03 25.62 -7.68
N ASN A 120 -3.75 26.91 -7.85
CA ASN A 120 -2.50 27.52 -7.41
C ASN A 120 -2.56 27.71 -5.89
N VAL A 121 -1.63 27.08 -5.17
CA VAL A 121 -1.40 27.36 -3.75
C VAL A 121 0.03 27.86 -3.61
N GLU A 122 0.19 29.07 -3.11
CA GLU A 122 1.50 29.65 -2.82
C GLU A 122 2.04 29.04 -1.53
N VAL A 123 3.06 28.18 -1.65
CA VAL A 123 3.80 27.67 -0.49
C VAL A 123 5.25 28.11 -0.63
N LYS A 124 5.71 28.99 0.27
CA LYS A 124 7.13 29.39 0.35
C LYS A 124 7.95 28.23 0.90
N LYS A 125 8.89 27.72 0.10
CA LYS A 125 9.98 26.84 0.56
C LYS A 125 11.31 27.39 0.04
N GLY A 126 11.90 28.35 0.78
CA GLY A 126 13.06 29.12 0.34
C GLY A 126 12.78 30.04 -0.85
N ASP A 127 13.80 30.34 -1.66
CA ASP A 127 13.74 31.26 -2.82
C ASP A 127 13.19 30.63 -4.12
N LYS A 128 12.74 29.37 -4.09
CA LYS A 128 12.20 28.67 -5.27
C LYS A 128 10.69 28.41 -5.15
N MET A 129 9.94 28.91 -6.14
CA MET A 129 8.51 28.66 -6.30
C MET A 129 8.28 27.27 -6.91
N ILE A 130 7.56 26.39 -6.20
CA ILE A 130 7.20 25.05 -6.70
C ILE A 130 5.70 25.01 -7.02
N ARG A 131 5.34 24.48 -8.19
CA ARG A 131 3.95 24.21 -8.60
C ARG A 131 3.51 22.85 -8.06
N LYS A 132 2.44 22.76 -7.26
CA LYS A 132 1.90 21.49 -6.74
C LYS A 132 0.37 21.44 -6.87
N LEU A 133 -0.18 20.35 -7.40
CA LEU A 133 -1.59 19.95 -7.18
C LEU A 133 -1.72 19.46 -5.73
N VAL A 134 -2.84 19.68 -5.02
CA VAL A 134 -3.88 18.65 -4.67
C VAL A 134 -4.93 19.25 -3.70
N LEU A 135 -6.20 18.85 -3.82
CA LEU A 135 -7.08 18.58 -2.68
C LEU A 135 -6.88 17.11 -2.29
N LYS A 136 -5.88 16.82 -1.45
CA LYS A 136 -5.64 15.45 -0.97
C LYS A 136 -6.20 15.38 0.44
N LEU A 137 -7.32 14.70 0.61
CA LEU A 137 -7.64 14.16 1.91
C LEU A 137 -6.66 13.01 2.15
N GLU A 138 -5.58 13.29 2.88
CA GLU A 138 -4.64 12.27 3.31
C GLU A 138 -5.05 11.78 4.67
N VAL A 139 -5.40 10.50 4.74
CA VAL A 139 -5.71 9.82 5.99
C VAL A 139 -4.80 8.62 6.11
N SER A 140 -4.17 8.50 7.27
CA SER A 140 -3.38 7.34 7.64
C SER A 140 -4.32 6.28 8.18
N LEU A 141 -4.23 5.08 7.59
CA LEU A 141 -4.97 3.90 8.00
C LEU A 141 -3.96 2.80 8.29
N HIS A 142 -3.66 2.60 9.57
CA HIS A 142 -2.90 1.45 10.01
C HIS A 142 -3.84 0.26 10.25
N VAL A 143 -3.41 -0.93 9.84
CA VAL A 143 -4.18 -2.15 9.97
C VAL A 143 -3.33 -3.21 10.67
N THR A 144 -3.82 -3.69 11.81
CA THR A 144 -3.26 -4.82 12.54
C THR A 144 -4.26 -5.96 12.52
N ILE A 145 -3.81 -7.15 12.13
CA ILE A 145 -4.58 -8.39 12.27
C ILE A 145 -4.11 -9.06 13.54
N LEU A 146 -5.00 -9.10 14.54
CA LEU A 146 -4.69 -9.62 15.86
C LEU A 146 -5.20 -11.05 15.96
N HIS A 147 -4.30 -11.96 16.35
CA HIS A 147 -4.64 -13.33 16.71
C HIS A 147 -4.29 -13.53 18.18
N ARG A 148 -5.27 -13.94 18.98
CA ARG A 148 -5.07 -14.19 20.40
C ARG A 148 -5.91 -15.36 20.87
N HIS A 149 -5.54 -15.93 22.01
CA HIS A 149 -6.40 -16.85 22.71
C HIS A 149 -7.70 -16.15 23.17
N SER A 150 -8.82 -16.86 23.12
CA SER A 150 -10.09 -16.34 23.58
C SER A 150 -10.06 -16.12 25.10
N VAL A 151 -10.70 -15.05 25.55
CA VAL A 151 -10.86 -14.70 26.97
C VAL A 151 -12.31 -14.93 27.33
N LEU A 152 -12.58 -15.79 28.32
CA LEU A 152 -13.96 -16.22 28.66
C LEU A 152 -14.93 -15.04 28.87
N GLU A 153 -14.52 -14.06 29.68
CA GLU A 153 -15.37 -12.90 30.02
C GLU A 153 -15.71 -12.00 28.82
N TYR A 154 -14.85 -11.99 27.80
CA TYR A 154 -14.97 -11.09 26.65
C TYR A 154 -15.50 -11.78 25.40
N ASP A 155 -15.12 -13.05 25.18
CA ASP A 155 -15.45 -13.82 23.98
C ASP A 155 -16.53 -14.89 24.24
N GLY A 156 -16.89 -15.13 25.50
CA GLY A 156 -17.86 -16.17 25.89
C GLY A 156 -17.34 -17.61 25.72
N LYS A 157 -16.08 -17.78 25.31
CA LYS A 157 -15.39 -19.06 25.20
C LYS A 157 -14.00 -18.94 25.79
N ASP A 158 -13.63 -19.89 26.63
CA ASP A 158 -12.28 -19.97 27.20
C ASP A 158 -11.31 -20.70 26.24
N SER A 159 -10.03 -20.45 26.39
CA SER A 159 -8.98 -21.14 25.63
C SER A 159 -8.02 -21.83 26.59
N THR A 160 -7.91 -23.16 26.49
CA THR A 160 -7.00 -23.96 27.32
C THR A 160 -5.83 -24.51 26.49
N ALA A 161 -4.88 -25.17 27.15
CA ALA A 161 -3.77 -25.83 26.48
C ALA A 161 -4.24 -27.04 25.66
N GLU A 162 -5.27 -27.75 26.14
CA GLU A 162 -5.87 -28.92 25.49
C GLU A 162 -6.84 -28.54 24.38
N GLU A 163 -7.59 -27.45 24.56
CA GLU A 163 -8.53 -26.92 23.58
C GLU A 163 -8.22 -25.44 23.29
N PRO A 164 -7.21 -25.15 22.45
CA PRO A 164 -6.86 -23.79 22.11
C PRO A 164 -7.92 -23.16 21.21
N ASN A 165 -8.46 -22.02 21.64
CA ASN A 165 -9.44 -21.25 20.90
C ASN A 165 -8.84 -19.92 20.47
N ILE A 166 -8.64 -19.74 19.16
CA ILE A 166 -8.02 -18.53 18.59
C ILE A 166 -9.09 -17.59 18.05
N VAL A 167 -9.08 -16.36 18.56
CA VAL A 167 -9.89 -15.25 18.09
C VAL A 167 -9.07 -14.43 17.11
N THR A 168 -9.68 -14.06 15.97
CA THR A 168 -9.06 -13.19 14.96
C THR A 168 -9.80 -11.88 14.89
N GLU A 169 -9.09 -10.76 15.03
CA GLU A 169 -9.68 -9.42 15.08
C GLU A 169 -8.97 -8.50 14.08
N GLN A 170 -9.69 -7.53 13.54
CA GLN A 170 -9.13 -6.48 12.70
C GLN A 170 -9.07 -5.18 13.51
N PHE A 171 -7.87 -4.70 13.77
CA PHE A 171 -7.63 -3.48 14.54
C PHE A 171 -7.15 -2.37 13.60
N PHE A 172 -7.89 -1.27 13.55
CA PHE A 172 -7.63 -0.14 12.67
C PHE A 172 -7.28 1.09 13.50
N VAL A 173 -6.18 1.76 13.14
CA VAL A 173 -5.86 3.10 13.66
C VAL A 173 -5.97 4.10 12.53
N ILE A 174 -6.83 5.09 12.71
CA ILE A 174 -7.11 6.16 11.76
C ILE A 174 -6.53 7.46 12.31
N SER A 175 -5.79 8.20 11.49
CA SER A 175 -5.11 9.42 11.93
C SER A 175 -4.91 10.41 10.77
N PRO A 176 -4.89 11.73 11.02
CA PRO A 176 -4.40 12.69 10.03
C PRO A 176 -2.86 12.65 9.89
N ASP A 177 -2.13 12.01 10.81
CA ASP A 177 -0.67 12.00 10.84
C ASP A 177 -0.04 11.23 9.67
N GLN A 178 0.62 11.92 8.74
CA GLN A 178 1.23 11.34 7.54
C GLN A 178 2.72 11.02 7.67
N LYS A 179 3.34 11.16 8.85
CA LYS A 179 4.80 10.98 8.95
C LYS A 179 5.19 9.51 8.94
N HIS A 180 4.31 8.64 9.44
CA HIS A 180 4.51 7.19 9.53
C HIS A 180 5.88 6.80 10.08
N ASP A 181 6.38 7.57 11.04
CA ASP A 181 7.68 7.40 11.67
C ASP A 181 7.63 6.39 12.82
N HIS A 182 8.78 6.14 13.45
CA HIS A 182 8.86 5.24 14.59
C HIS A 182 7.93 5.64 15.74
N HIS A 183 7.72 6.95 15.99
CA HIS A 183 6.76 7.44 16.97
C HIS A 183 5.32 7.02 16.63
N TYR A 184 4.92 7.14 15.37
CA TYR A 184 3.61 6.67 14.92
C TYR A 184 3.46 5.16 15.14
N THR A 185 4.48 4.37 14.79
CA THR A 185 4.43 2.91 15.01
C THR A 185 4.32 2.55 16.49
N HIS A 186 5.07 3.22 17.37
CA HIS A 186 5.00 2.99 18.81
C HIS A 186 3.64 3.38 19.38
N CYS A 187 3.06 4.50 18.95
CA CYS A 187 1.71 4.91 19.32
C CYS A 187 0.65 3.85 18.95
N VAL A 188 0.72 3.30 17.73
CA VAL A 188 -0.16 2.21 17.29
C VAL A 188 0.01 0.98 18.18
N GLN A 189 1.25 0.57 18.47
CA GLN A 189 1.51 -0.57 19.35
C GLN A 189 0.97 -0.36 20.76
N ASN A 190 1.10 0.87 21.30
CA ASN A 190 0.53 1.21 22.60
C ASN A 190 -0.99 1.02 22.62
N LEU A 191 -1.70 1.51 21.59
CA LEU A 191 -3.16 1.35 21.47
C LEU A 191 -3.61 -0.12 21.40
N VAL A 192 -2.83 -0.97 20.71
CA VAL A 192 -3.07 -2.42 20.70
C VAL A 192 -2.88 -2.99 22.11
N SER A 193 -1.82 -2.58 22.82
CA SER A 193 -1.56 -3.04 24.20
C SER A 193 -2.65 -2.60 25.17
N GLU A 194 -3.13 -1.36 25.08
CA GLU A 194 -4.20 -0.82 25.91
C GLU A 194 -5.51 -1.55 25.66
N TYR A 195 -5.81 -1.88 24.40
CA TYR A 195 -6.96 -2.70 24.07
C TYR A 195 -6.85 -4.10 24.68
N LEU A 196 -5.71 -4.78 24.53
CA LEU A 196 -5.50 -6.11 25.11
C LEU A 196 -5.64 -6.11 26.64
N LYS A 197 -5.11 -5.07 27.32
CA LYS A 197 -5.29 -4.86 28.76
C LYS A 197 -6.76 -4.62 29.13
N SER A 198 -7.49 -3.85 28.31
CA SER A 198 -8.90 -3.52 28.57
C SER A 198 -9.85 -4.73 28.51
N ILE A 199 -9.43 -5.81 27.86
CA ILE A 199 -10.17 -7.07 27.76
C ILE A 199 -9.56 -8.16 28.66
N ASN A 200 -8.70 -7.77 29.60
CA ASN A 200 -8.01 -8.67 30.53
C ASN A 200 -7.25 -9.81 29.83
N CYS A 201 -6.70 -9.54 28.65
CA CYS A 201 -5.88 -10.51 27.92
C CYS A 201 -4.42 -10.40 28.39
N GLU A 202 -4.00 -11.35 29.23
CA GLU A 202 -2.60 -11.44 29.67
C GLU A 202 -1.70 -11.98 28.55
N ILE A 203 -0.65 -11.24 28.21
CA ILE A 203 0.25 -11.58 27.11
C ILE A 203 1.60 -12.05 27.65
N SER A 204 1.81 -13.36 27.60
CA SER A 204 3.11 -13.97 27.90
C SER A 204 4.14 -13.71 26.79
N VAL A 205 3.71 -13.83 25.53
CA VAL A 205 4.60 -13.67 24.37
C VAL A 205 3.84 -12.94 23.25
N MET A 206 4.37 -11.79 22.83
CA MET A 206 3.88 -11.05 21.68
C MET A 206 4.66 -11.44 20.42
N HIS A 207 3.97 -12.00 19.42
CA HIS A 207 4.53 -12.29 18.10
C HIS A 207 4.08 -11.24 17.09
N GLU A 208 5.02 -10.40 16.63
CA GLU A 208 4.75 -9.40 15.59
C GLU A 208 5.31 -9.88 14.25
N PHE A 209 4.52 -9.70 13.20
CA PHE A 209 4.93 -9.90 11.81
C PHE A 209 4.66 -8.60 11.06
N THR A 210 5.73 -7.94 10.63
CA THR A 210 5.67 -6.61 10.02
C THR A 210 6.44 -6.60 8.71
N ASP A 211 6.19 -5.58 7.89
CA ASP A 211 7.06 -5.30 6.76
C ASP A 211 8.43 -4.80 7.22
N GLY A 212 9.41 -4.85 6.30
CA GLY A 212 10.78 -4.43 6.54
C GLY A 212 11.06 -2.97 6.20
N CYS A 213 10.03 -2.11 6.19
CA CYS A 213 10.16 -0.70 5.80
C CYS A 213 11.06 0.06 6.80
N SER A 214 12.08 0.77 6.27
CA SER A 214 13.10 1.46 7.08
C SER A 214 12.60 2.74 7.73
N SER A 215 11.58 3.39 7.18
CA SER A 215 10.95 4.55 7.82
C SER A 215 10.00 4.15 8.94
N GLN A 216 9.56 2.88 8.95
CA GLN A 216 8.59 2.32 9.89
C GLN A 216 9.25 1.25 10.77
N TYR A 217 8.74 0.02 10.74
CA TYR A 217 9.04 -1.04 11.71
C TYR A 217 10.50 -1.52 11.73
N LYS A 218 11.27 -1.30 10.67
CA LYS A 218 12.69 -1.73 10.56
C LYS A 218 13.69 -0.58 10.68
N SER A 219 13.25 0.59 11.15
CA SER A 219 14.14 1.71 11.48
C SER A 219 15.03 1.37 12.69
N ARG A 220 16.17 2.08 12.82
CA ARG A 220 17.06 1.98 14.00
C ARG A 220 16.31 2.28 15.31
N HIS A 221 15.43 3.27 15.28
CA HIS A 221 14.63 3.69 16.42
C HIS A 221 13.59 2.63 16.79
N CYS A 222 12.92 2.03 15.79
CA CYS A 222 12.00 0.92 16.02
C CYS A 222 12.70 -0.32 16.58
N MET A 223 13.93 -0.63 16.15
CA MET A 223 14.71 -1.70 16.75
C MET A 223 15.05 -1.41 18.21
N GLY A 224 15.36 -0.15 18.54
CA GLY A 224 15.51 0.30 19.91
C GLY A 224 14.22 0.21 20.72
N ASP A 225 13.08 0.62 20.16
CA ASP A 225 11.78 0.51 20.81
C ASP A 225 11.37 -0.94 21.08
N VAL A 226 11.71 -1.88 20.20
CA VAL A 226 11.53 -3.32 20.45
C VAL A 226 12.25 -3.75 21.73
N SER A 227 13.43 -3.19 22.02
CA SER A 227 14.17 -3.53 23.23
C SER A 227 13.42 -3.17 24.52
N TYR A 228 12.60 -2.11 24.51
CA TYR A 228 11.80 -1.64 25.66
C TYR A 228 10.31 -2.04 25.57
N SER A 229 9.90 -2.77 24.54
CA SER A 229 8.47 -3.08 24.33
C SER A 229 7.87 -3.94 25.46
N CYS A 230 8.69 -4.74 26.15
CA CYS A 230 8.23 -5.51 27.30
C CYS A 230 7.79 -4.61 28.46
N SER A 231 8.61 -3.61 28.81
CA SER A 231 8.27 -2.65 29.88
C SER A 231 7.20 -1.65 29.46
N ASP A 232 7.24 -1.16 28.22
CA ASP A 232 6.23 -0.23 27.69
C ASP A 232 4.83 -0.84 27.66
N PHE A 233 4.72 -2.06 27.15
CA PHE A 233 3.43 -2.66 26.83
C PHE A 233 2.99 -3.75 27.83
N GLY A 234 3.88 -4.17 28.73
CA GLY A 234 3.58 -5.19 29.75
C GLY A 234 3.65 -6.63 29.23
N TYR A 235 4.41 -6.87 28.15
CA TYR A 235 4.63 -8.22 27.63
C TYR A 235 5.80 -8.88 28.36
N ALA A 236 5.72 -10.18 28.64
CA ALA A 236 6.89 -10.87 29.22
C ALA A 236 8.00 -11.07 28.16
N LYS A 237 7.62 -11.26 26.89
CA LYS A 237 8.55 -11.43 25.75
C LYS A 237 7.95 -10.84 24.48
N ILE A 238 8.79 -10.30 23.61
CA ILE A 238 8.39 -9.87 22.26
C ILE A 238 9.29 -10.50 21.19
N LEU A 239 8.67 -10.96 20.11
CA LEU A 239 9.32 -11.49 18.91
C LEU A 239 8.80 -10.75 17.69
N ARG A 240 9.59 -9.85 17.12
CA ARG A 240 9.29 -9.18 15.85
C ARG A 240 9.95 -9.91 14.70
N ASN A 241 9.16 -10.20 13.67
CA ASN A 241 9.57 -10.87 12.46
C ASN A 241 9.30 -9.94 11.28
N TYR A 242 10.26 -9.85 10.37
CA TYR A 242 10.14 -9.05 9.16
C TYR A 242 9.87 -9.95 7.97
N PHE A 243 8.88 -9.60 7.16
CA PHE A 243 8.70 -10.19 5.84
C PHE A 243 9.83 -9.76 4.89
N GLU A 244 10.12 -10.62 3.92
CA GLU A 244 10.99 -10.25 2.80
C GLU A 244 10.35 -9.13 1.97
N THR A 245 11.19 -8.29 1.36
CA THR A 245 10.73 -7.15 0.54
C THR A 245 9.77 -7.62 -0.55
N SER A 246 8.63 -6.93 -0.71
CA SER A 246 7.58 -7.28 -1.68
C SER A 246 6.78 -8.57 -1.41
N HIS A 247 7.01 -9.26 -0.29
CA HIS A 247 6.36 -10.55 0.01
C HIS A 247 5.30 -10.49 1.12
N ALA A 248 4.91 -9.31 1.58
CA ALA A 248 4.03 -9.12 2.73
C ALA A 248 2.54 -8.93 2.41
N ARG A 249 2.04 -9.35 1.23
CA ARG A 249 0.62 -9.18 0.91
C ARG A 249 -0.25 -10.15 1.71
N GLY A 250 -1.18 -9.64 2.51
CA GLY A 250 -1.92 -10.47 3.48
C GLY A 250 -3.31 -9.98 3.83
N PRO A 251 -3.92 -10.55 4.88
CA PRO A 251 -5.26 -10.19 5.35
C PRO A 251 -5.40 -8.71 5.72
N GLN A 252 -4.32 -8.05 6.15
CA GLN A 252 -4.25 -6.62 6.44
C GLN A 252 -4.54 -5.74 5.21
N ASP A 253 -4.05 -6.13 4.02
CA ASP A 253 -4.34 -5.39 2.78
C ASP A 253 -5.81 -5.52 2.38
N ALA A 254 -6.37 -6.72 2.56
CA ALA A 254 -7.79 -6.97 2.29
C ALA A 254 -8.69 -6.18 3.25
N ALA A 255 -8.33 -6.16 4.54
CA ALA A 255 -9.03 -5.40 5.57
C ALA A 255 -8.96 -3.88 5.30
N GLY A 256 -7.77 -3.33 5.03
CA GLY A 256 -7.61 -1.93 4.66
C GLY A 256 -8.32 -1.57 3.36
N GLY A 257 -8.22 -2.43 2.34
CA GLY A 257 -8.92 -2.26 1.07
C GLY A 257 -10.45 -2.29 1.21
N PHE A 258 -10.98 -3.08 2.14
CA PHE A 258 -12.41 -3.08 2.46
C PHE A 258 -12.86 -1.73 3.02
N ILE A 259 -12.16 -1.16 4.01
CA ILE A 259 -12.52 0.15 4.58
C ILE A 259 -12.49 1.23 3.50
N LYS A 260 -11.41 1.29 2.71
CA LYS A 260 -11.26 2.24 1.58
C LYS A 260 -12.43 2.13 0.61
N LYS A 261 -12.73 0.92 0.15
CA LYS A 261 -13.83 0.67 -0.78
C LYS A 261 -15.18 1.08 -0.21
N GLN A 262 -15.45 0.81 1.07
CA GLN A 262 -16.72 1.18 1.70
C GLN A 262 -16.85 2.70 1.84
N ALA A 263 -15.78 3.40 2.22
CA ALA A 263 -15.77 4.86 2.30
C ALA A 263 -15.99 5.48 0.90
N ASP A 264 -15.27 5.01 -0.12
CA ASP A 264 -15.43 5.46 -1.50
C ASP A 264 -16.88 5.28 -1.99
N LEU A 265 -17.48 4.11 -1.74
CA LEU A 265 -18.86 3.84 -2.13
C LEU A 265 -19.85 4.76 -1.39
N ALA A 266 -19.63 5.05 -0.11
CA ALA A 266 -20.50 5.93 0.65
C ALA A 266 -20.50 7.36 0.11
N VAL A 267 -19.32 7.86 -0.28
CA VAL A 267 -19.14 9.17 -0.92
C VAL A 267 -19.74 9.20 -2.33
N ILE A 268 -19.42 8.21 -3.17
CA ILE A 268 -19.91 8.12 -4.56
C ILE A 268 -21.44 8.05 -4.61
N ARG A 269 -22.07 7.37 -3.64
CA ARG A 269 -23.53 7.27 -3.54
C ARG A 269 -24.19 8.53 -2.97
N GLY A 270 -23.41 9.51 -2.51
CA GLY A 270 -23.92 10.71 -1.83
C GLY A 270 -24.55 10.41 -0.47
N THR A 271 -24.24 9.26 0.14
CA THR A 271 -24.80 8.88 1.45
C THR A 271 -24.05 9.50 2.61
N HIS A 272 -22.75 9.74 2.44
CA HIS A 272 -21.88 10.33 3.44
C HIS A 272 -20.93 11.32 2.77
N VAL A 273 -20.59 12.38 3.50
CA VAL A 273 -19.51 13.31 3.16
C VAL A 273 -18.34 12.96 4.05
N ILE A 274 -17.23 12.50 3.48
CA ILE A 274 -16.00 12.13 4.20
C ILE A 274 -14.89 13.07 3.75
N GLN A 275 -14.59 14.06 4.58
CA GLN A 275 -13.68 15.18 4.29
C GLN A 275 -12.62 15.37 5.39
N SER A 276 -12.48 14.43 6.31
CA SER A 276 -11.42 14.42 7.32
C SER A 276 -11.07 12.99 7.75
N SER A 277 -9.95 12.83 8.46
CA SER A 277 -9.62 11.56 9.11
C SER A 277 -10.63 11.23 10.21
N SER A 278 -11.17 12.24 10.90
CA SER A 278 -12.26 12.08 11.88
C SER A 278 -13.52 11.55 11.20
N ASP A 279 -13.91 12.14 10.06
CA ASP A 279 -15.10 11.72 9.32
C ASP A 279 -14.98 10.26 8.87
N LEU A 280 -13.78 9.84 8.44
CA LEU A 280 -13.53 8.45 8.06
C LEU A 280 -13.66 7.53 9.27
N PHE A 281 -13.13 7.94 10.43
CA PHE A 281 -13.25 7.19 11.67
C PHE A 281 -14.71 7.07 12.11
N ASP A 282 -15.45 8.17 12.16
CA ASP A 282 -16.86 8.20 12.56
C ASP A 282 -17.72 7.33 11.62
N TYR A 283 -17.47 7.41 10.31
CA TYR A 283 -18.10 6.55 9.32
C TYR A 283 -17.81 5.07 9.58
N ALA A 284 -16.53 4.71 9.75
CA ALA A 284 -16.11 3.33 9.94
C ALA A 284 -16.65 2.75 11.26
N GLN A 285 -16.59 3.52 12.35
CA GLN A 285 -17.08 3.12 13.66
C GLN A 285 -18.60 2.89 13.64
N SER A 286 -19.36 3.75 12.96
CA SER A 286 -20.82 3.68 12.92
C SER A 286 -21.36 2.61 11.97
N ASN A 287 -20.66 2.35 10.85
CA ASN A 287 -21.20 1.52 9.77
C ASN A 287 -20.46 0.20 9.57
N LEU A 288 -19.21 0.08 10.02
CA LEU A 288 -18.33 -1.03 9.67
C LEU A 288 -17.87 -1.86 10.88
N SER A 289 -18.26 -1.50 12.11
CA SER A 289 -17.93 -2.25 13.32
C SER A 289 -18.58 -3.62 13.38
N THR A 290 -19.82 -3.74 12.89
CA THR A 290 -20.56 -5.01 12.88
C THR A 290 -20.12 -5.88 11.71
N MET A 291 -19.89 -7.16 11.98
CA MET A 291 -19.54 -8.16 10.98
C MET A 291 -20.75 -9.06 10.67
N ALA A 292 -20.80 -9.62 9.46
CA ALA A 292 -21.80 -10.63 9.12
C ALA A 292 -21.38 -11.99 9.73
N ASP A 293 -22.35 -12.79 10.19
CA ASP A 293 -22.13 -14.05 10.94
C ASP A 293 -21.24 -15.09 10.23
N SER A 294 -21.00 -14.96 8.92
CA SER A 294 -20.16 -15.87 8.13
C SER A 294 -18.68 -15.49 8.07
N SER A 295 -18.24 -14.43 8.74
CA SER A 295 -16.85 -13.97 8.67
C SER A 295 -15.90 -14.75 9.59
N LYS A 296 -14.73 -15.14 9.08
CA LYS A 296 -13.62 -15.73 9.88
C LYS A 296 -12.96 -14.76 10.87
N CYS A 297 -13.38 -13.51 10.90
CA CYS A 297 -12.89 -12.47 11.81
C CYS A 297 -14.03 -12.16 12.78
N SER A 298 -13.70 -12.11 14.07
CA SER A 298 -14.67 -12.01 15.16
C SER A 298 -15.16 -10.57 15.36
N ARG A 299 -14.31 -9.56 15.11
CA ARG A 299 -14.67 -8.15 15.26
C ARG A 299 -13.74 -7.19 14.53
N ARG A 300 -14.25 -5.98 14.25
CA ARG A 300 -13.45 -4.82 13.83
C ARG A 300 -13.39 -3.81 14.97
N ILE A 301 -12.19 -3.33 15.25
CA ILE A 301 -11.91 -2.37 16.31
C ILE A 301 -11.30 -1.14 15.65
N PHE A 302 -11.89 0.02 15.91
CA PHE A 302 -11.39 1.29 15.40
C PHE A 302 -10.81 2.12 16.56
N ARG A 303 -9.70 2.80 16.29
CA ARG A 303 -9.12 3.83 17.15
C ARG A 303 -8.80 5.05 16.31
N TYR A 304 -9.00 6.22 16.89
CA TYR A 304 -8.63 7.49 16.30
C TYR A 304 -7.44 8.08 17.05
N VAL A 305 -6.47 8.60 16.30
CA VAL A 305 -5.31 9.32 16.84
C VAL A 305 -5.23 10.65 16.14
N ASP A 306 -5.57 11.72 16.84
CA ASP A 306 -5.49 13.07 16.30
C ASP A 306 -4.04 13.55 16.16
N SER A 307 -3.22 13.27 17.18
CA SER A 307 -1.80 13.63 17.20
C SER A 307 -0.94 12.55 17.87
N VAL A 308 0.28 12.40 17.37
CA VAL A 308 1.27 11.47 17.91
C VAL A 308 2.32 12.24 18.70
N ASN A 309 2.57 11.79 19.93
CA ASN A 309 3.63 12.33 20.78
C ASN A 309 5.02 11.96 20.20
N ARG A 310 5.77 12.99 19.81
CA ARG A 310 7.14 12.87 19.27
C ARG A 310 8.22 13.38 20.22
N ASP A 311 7.84 13.79 21.42
CA ASP A 311 8.76 14.24 22.46
C ASP A 311 9.30 13.07 23.29
N ARG A 312 9.62 11.95 22.62
CA ARG A 312 10.18 10.77 23.29
C ARG A 312 11.69 10.80 23.17
N ASP A 313 12.37 10.81 24.32
CA ASP A 313 13.84 10.73 24.40
C ASP A 313 14.33 9.28 24.23
N ARG A 314 14.06 8.70 23.05
CA ARG A 314 14.44 7.33 22.69
C ARG A 314 14.94 7.26 21.25
N ASN A 315 16.03 7.98 21.00
CA ASN A 315 16.78 7.91 19.75
C ASN A 315 17.99 6.98 19.90
N PHE A 316 18.24 6.16 18.87
CA PHE A 316 19.21 5.08 18.93
C PHE A 316 20.15 5.12 17.73
N LEU A 317 21.39 4.70 17.95
CA LEU A 317 22.37 4.56 16.88
C LEU A 317 21.95 3.47 15.86
N PRO A 318 22.43 3.55 14.61
CA PRO A 318 22.16 2.54 13.59
C PRO A 318 22.59 1.12 13.99
N VAL A 319 21.75 0.14 13.64
CA VAL A 319 22.07 -1.28 13.81
C VAL A 319 22.75 -1.80 12.55
N LYS A 320 23.99 -2.27 12.67
CA LYS A 320 24.75 -2.81 11.53
C LYS A 320 24.01 -3.97 10.85
N GLU A 321 24.02 -3.95 9.52
CA GLU A 321 23.37 -4.95 8.66
C GLU A 321 21.88 -5.17 8.94
N ASN A 322 21.16 -4.15 9.42
CA ASN A 322 19.74 -4.27 9.79
C ASN A 322 18.87 -4.92 8.70
N ARG A 323 19.16 -4.68 7.42
CA ARG A 323 18.42 -5.23 6.27
C ARG A 323 18.46 -6.76 6.24
N LYS A 324 19.54 -7.39 6.68
CA LYS A 324 19.71 -8.86 6.70
C LYS A 324 18.97 -9.53 7.87
N ILE A 325 18.54 -8.76 8.86
CA ILE A 325 17.86 -9.26 10.06
C ILE A 325 16.37 -9.46 9.73
N HIS A 326 15.85 -10.67 9.91
CA HIS A 326 14.40 -10.95 9.76
C HIS A 326 13.72 -11.33 11.07
N GLN A 327 14.49 -11.48 12.16
CA GLN A 327 13.93 -11.70 13.48
C GLN A 327 14.67 -10.88 14.52
N VAL A 328 13.90 -10.21 15.37
CA VAL A 328 14.35 -9.47 16.55
C VAL A 328 13.56 -9.97 17.74
N ARG A 329 14.23 -10.14 18.87
CA ARG A 329 13.60 -10.52 20.13
C ARG A 329 14.07 -9.62 21.23
N SER A 330 13.18 -9.27 22.15
CA SER A 330 13.54 -8.63 23.40
C SER A 330 12.93 -9.39 24.58
N PHE A 331 13.71 -9.42 25.64
CA PHE A 331 13.33 -9.94 26.96
C PHE A 331 13.67 -8.94 28.07
N ASN A 332 14.62 -8.02 27.82
CA ASN A 332 15.12 -7.05 28.77
C ASN A 332 15.32 -5.70 28.06
N ASP A 333 15.10 -4.63 28.79
CA ASP A 333 15.25 -3.26 28.30
C ASP A 333 16.68 -2.98 27.82
N GLY A 334 16.78 -2.32 26.66
CA GLY A 334 18.06 -1.93 26.06
C GLY A 334 18.82 -3.06 25.36
N GLU A 335 18.29 -4.28 25.29
CA GLU A 335 18.94 -5.41 24.63
C GLU A 335 18.01 -6.09 23.61
N ILE A 336 18.56 -6.44 22.44
CA ILE A 336 17.85 -7.25 21.45
C ILE A 336 18.69 -8.46 21.02
N PHE A 337 18.01 -9.54 20.69
CA PHE A 337 18.61 -10.71 20.03
C PHE A 337 18.13 -10.75 18.59
N VAL A 338 19.07 -10.69 17.66
CA VAL A 338 18.78 -10.61 16.23
C VAL A 338 19.23 -11.86 15.50
N ARG A 339 18.55 -12.16 14.40
CA ARG A 339 18.87 -13.30 13.54
C ARG A 339 18.49 -13.05 12.09
N LYS A 340 19.21 -13.73 11.18
CA LYS A 340 18.95 -13.65 9.75
C LYS A 340 17.56 -14.15 9.37
N LEU A 341 17.12 -15.32 9.86
CA LEU A 341 15.80 -15.88 9.56
C LEU A 341 15.09 -16.40 10.82
N SER A 342 13.76 -16.29 10.83
CA SER A 342 12.91 -16.78 11.93
C SER A 342 12.78 -18.30 11.93
N CYS A 343 12.74 -18.92 13.10
CA CYS A 343 12.44 -20.35 13.26
C CYS A 343 11.12 -20.55 14.00
N TYR A 344 10.17 -21.22 13.35
CA TYR A 344 8.88 -21.65 13.92
C TYR A 344 8.60 -23.15 13.71
N SER A 345 9.61 -23.92 13.28
CA SER A 345 9.46 -25.33 12.93
C SER A 345 10.12 -26.29 13.93
N CYS A 346 11.13 -25.85 14.68
CA CYS A 346 11.80 -26.72 15.65
C CYS A 346 11.15 -26.63 17.04
N GLN A 347 11.13 -27.76 17.75
CA GLN A 347 10.51 -27.87 19.07
C GLN A 347 11.10 -26.87 20.07
N SER A 348 12.43 -26.68 20.07
CA SER A 348 13.11 -25.74 20.97
C SER A 348 12.57 -24.31 20.82
N CYS A 349 12.39 -23.83 19.60
CA CYS A 349 11.84 -22.49 19.36
C CYS A 349 10.35 -22.40 19.72
N ILE A 350 9.57 -23.45 19.47
CA ILE A 350 8.14 -23.50 19.80
C ILE A 350 7.94 -23.37 21.32
N VAL A 351 8.76 -24.03 22.12
CA VAL A 351 8.69 -23.96 23.60
C VAL A 351 9.48 -22.78 24.20
N GLY A 352 10.00 -21.87 23.37
CA GLY A 352 10.71 -20.68 23.81
C GLY A 352 12.16 -20.88 24.25
N ASN A 353 12.75 -22.07 24.02
CA ASN A 353 14.17 -22.36 24.24
C ASN A 353 14.98 -22.08 22.97
N TYR A 354 15.28 -20.81 22.75
CA TYR A 354 15.84 -20.35 21.49
C TYR A 354 17.34 -20.61 21.28
N SER A 355 18.10 -20.74 22.37
CA SER A 355 19.55 -20.99 22.33
C SER A 355 19.90 -22.38 21.82
N THR A 356 18.93 -23.30 21.82
CA THR A 356 19.09 -24.70 21.39
C THR A 356 18.34 -24.98 20.09
N CYS A 357 18.19 -23.95 19.24
CA CYS A 357 17.50 -24.10 17.97
C CYS A 357 18.27 -25.02 17.02
N MET A 358 17.63 -26.11 16.60
CA MET A 358 18.23 -27.13 15.73
C MET A 358 18.56 -26.63 14.32
N ASN A 359 18.00 -25.50 13.91
CA ASN A 359 18.15 -24.94 12.56
C ASN A 359 19.18 -23.81 12.51
N ASP A 360 20.05 -23.69 13.52
CA ASP A 360 21.03 -22.60 13.64
C ASP A 360 21.97 -22.45 12.45
N ALA A 361 22.51 -23.57 11.97
CA ALA A 361 23.38 -23.57 10.80
C ALA A 361 22.71 -23.02 9.53
N GLN A 362 21.39 -23.18 9.39
CA GLN A 362 20.64 -22.79 8.19
C GLN A 362 20.04 -21.39 8.29
N LEU A 363 19.55 -21.01 9.48
CA LEU A 363 18.81 -19.76 9.69
C LEU A 363 19.69 -18.61 10.21
N GLY A 364 20.98 -18.87 10.44
CA GLY A 364 21.94 -17.97 11.08
C GLY A 364 21.87 -18.06 12.61
N THR A 365 22.95 -17.77 13.32
CA THR A 365 22.95 -17.77 14.79
C THR A 365 22.33 -16.49 15.35
N TYR A 366 21.84 -16.54 16.60
CA TYR A 366 21.42 -15.32 17.29
C TYR A 366 22.62 -14.52 17.73
N ASN A 367 22.55 -13.21 17.48
CA ASN A 367 23.53 -12.27 18.00
C ASN A 367 22.82 -11.31 18.97
N LYS A 368 23.41 -11.14 20.15
CA LYS A 368 22.94 -10.15 21.11
C LYS A 368 23.50 -8.78 20.71
N ILE A 369 22.63 -7.78 20.67
CA ILE A 369 22.97 -6.37 20.42
C ILE A 369 22.47 -5.56 21.61
N LYS A 370 23.38 -4.80 22.21
CA LYS A 370 23.02 -3.77 23.19
C LYS A 370 22.68 -2.49 22.44
N MET A 371 21.49 -1.95 22.66
CA MET A 371 21.05 -0.73 22.02
C MET A 371 21.77 0.46 22.67
N VAL A 372 22.33 1.34 21.84
CA VAL A 372 23.04 2.55 22.29
C VAL A 372 22.18 3.75 21.94
N LYS A 373 21.89 4.58 22.95
CA LYS A 373 21.18 5.84 22.73
C LYS A 373 22.11 6.88 22.12
N GLU A 374 21.56 7.76 21.28
CA GLU A 374 22.34 8.86 20.70
C GLU A 374 22.92 9.78 21.78
N SER A 375 22.18 10.04 22.85
CA SER A 375 22.61 10.87 23.99
C SER A 375 23.81 10.30 24.76
N GLU A 376 24.11 9.01 24.60
CA GLU A 376 25.21 8.31 25.29
C GLU A 376 26.47 8.20 24.43
N HIS A 377 26.44 8.71 23.19
CA HIS A 377 27.56 8.68 22.26
C HIS A 377 28.45 9.92 22.44
N ASN A 378 29.74 9.72 22.76
CA ASN A 378 30.72 10.81 22.78
C ASN A 378 31.30 10.98 21.36
N ASP A 379 31.28 12.22 20.84
CA ASP A 379 31.63 12.64 19.46
C ASP A 379 33.08 12.39 18.97
N SER A 380 33.82 11.43 19.53
CA SER A 380 35.21 11.17 19.10
C SER A 380 35.34 10.25 17.87
N ASP A 381 34.27 9.61 17.42
CA ASP A 381 34.26 8.78 16.21
C ASP A 381 33.16 9.27 15.26
N ALA A 382 33.42 10.40 14.60
CA ALA A 382 32.58 10.93 13.53
C ALA A 382 32.69 10.03 12.28
N ASP A 383 32.02 8.88 12.30
CA ASP A 383 31.56 8.24 11.07
C ASP A 383 30.23 8.91 10.68
N SER A 384 30.33 9.76 9.66
CA SER A 384 29.23 10.47 9.04
C SER A 384 28.33 9.52 8.26
N ASP A 385 27.51 8.72 8.95
CA ASP A 385 26.39 8.02 8.33
C ASP A 385 25.11 8.85 8.55
N ASN A 386 24.97 9.89 7.72
CA ASN A 386 23.69 10.54 7.45
C ASN A 386 22.77 9.53 6.73
N ASP A 387 22.15 8.63 7.49
CA ASP A 387 20.97 7.86 7.04
C ASP A 387 19.70 8.64 7.44
N GLU A 388 19.63 9.91 7.02
CA GLU A 388 18.33 10.51 6.74
C GLU A 388 17.83 9.79 5.49
N GLY A 389 16.75 9.02 5.66
CA GLY A 389 16.15 8.23 4.58
C GLY A 389 15.85 9.10 3.35
N VAL A 390 16.81 9.12 2.43
CA VAL A 390 16.59 9.44 1.04
C VAL A 390 15.94 8.18 0.47
N ASP A 391 14.72 8.36 -0.03
CA ASP A 391 14.14 7.43 -1.00
C ASP A 391 15.24 7.16 -2.04
N ASP A 392 15.78 5.95 -2.05
CA ASP A 392 16.69 5.53 -3.10
C ASP A 392 15.83 5.27 -4.37
N GLU A 393 15.14 6.30 -4.84
CA GLU A 393 15.07 6.55 -6.28
C GLU A 393 16.48 6.96 -6.66
N THR A 394 17.35 5.96 -6.81
CA THR A 394 18.71 6.10 -7.30
C THR A 394 18.60 6.83 -8.63
N ASN A 395 18.87 8.14 -8.64
CA ASN A 395 18.66 8.95 -9.81
C ASN A 395 19.69 8.50 -10.84
N ILE A 396 19.23 7.87 -11.91
CA ILE A 396 20.11 7.32 -12.95
C ILE A 396 21.08 8.38 -13.50
N CYS A 397 20.71 9.66 -13.42
CA CYS A 397 21.56 10.79 -13.78
C CYS A 397 22.86 10.87 -12.95
N ASP A 398 22.88 10.36 -11.72
CA ASP A 398 24.06 10.41 -10.85
C ASP A 398 25.14 9.39 -11.27
N PHE A 399 24.77 8.39 -12.08
CA PHE A 399 25.67 7.32 -12.55
C PHE A 399 25.97 7.39 -14.05
N VAL A 400 25.35 8.32 -14.78
CA VAL A 400 25.48 8.44 -16.23
C VAL A 400 26.30 9.67 -16.57
N SER A 401 27.47 9.46 -17.17
CA SER A 401 28.30 10.52 -17.76
C SER A 401 28.63 10.20 -19.22
N LYS A 402 28.99 11.23 -20.00
CA LYS A 402 29.27 11.09 -21.42
C LYS A 402 30.32 10.00 -21.66
N GLY A 403 29.94 9.01 -22.44
CA GLY A 403 30.80 7.90 -22.83
C GLY A 403 30.57 6.61 -22.04
N ILE A 404 29.84 6.65 -20.92
CA ILE A 404 29.46 5.44 -20.17
C ILE A 404 28.56 4.55 -21.03
N ILE A 405 28.82 3.25 -20.95
CA ILE A 405 28.01 2.20 -21.55
C ILE A 405 27.24 1.51 -20.43
N PHE A 406 25.92 1.40 -20.56
CA PHE A 406 25.05 0.79 -19.58
C PHE A 406 24.03 -0.13 -20.26
N ALA A 407 23.60 -1.16 -19.53
CA ALA A 407 22.63 -2.13 -20.01
C ALA A 407 21.27 -1.88 -19.36
N VAL A 408 20.24 -1.70 -20.18
CA VAL A 408 18.84 -1.58 -19.72
C VAL A 408 18.14 -2.87 -20.06
N LYS A 409 17.43 -3.46 -19.10
CA LYS A 409 16.66 -4.68 -19.35
C LYS A 409 15.61 -4.42 -20.43
N ALA A 410 15.61 -5.25 -21.46
CA ALA A 410 14.65 -5.14 -22.55
C ALA A 410 13.39 -5.96 -22.23
N ASP A 411 12.23 -5.44 -22.61
CA ASP A 411 10.93 -6.13 -22.43
C ASP A 411 10.61 -7.10 -23.59
N ASP A 412 11.50 -7.18 -24.59
CA ASP A 412 11.39 -8.10 -25.73
C ASP A 412 11.83 -9.53 -25.34
N THR A 413 11.12 -10.54 -25.84
CA THR A 413 11.42 -11.95 -25.52
C THR A 413 12.73 -12.48 -26.10
N ASP A 414 13.29 -11.81 -27.11
CA ASP A 414 14.46 -12.29 -27.86
C ASP A 414 15.76 -11.53 -27.52
N CYS A 415 15.68 -10.45 -26.74
CA CYS A 415 16.83 -9.67 -26.29
C CYS A 415 16.71 -9.40 -24.79
N PRO A 416 17.62 -9.90 -23.93
CA PRO A 416 17.50 -9.71 -22.48
C PRO A 416 17.85 -8.28 -22.03
N TYR A 417 18.67 -7.55 -22.79
CA TYR A 417 19.11 -6.18 -22.48
C TYR A 417 19.39 -5.36 -23.74
N TYR A 418 19.11 -4.05 -23.71
CA TYR A 418 19.66 -3.06 -24.63
C TYR A 418 20.95 -2.49 -24.04
N ILE A 419 22.03 -2.49 -24.81
CA ILE A 419 23.28 -1.83 -24.45
C ILE A 419 23.26 -0.42 -25.04
N LEU A 420 23.33 0.59 -24.18
CA LEU A 420 23.25 2.00 -24.52
C LEU A 420 24.54 2.71 -24.13
N ARG A 421 24.96 3.70 -24.93
CA ARG A 421 26.07 4.59 -24.62
C ARG A 421 25.58 6.02 -24.44
N ALA A 422 25.89 6.64 -23.32
CA ALA A 422 25.59 8.03 -23.07
C ALA A 422 26.38 8.92 -24.05
N SER A 423 25.68 9.67 -24.91
CA SER A 423 26.31 10.54 -25.92
C SER A 423 26.64 11.93 -25.37
N LYS A 424 26.05 12.32 -24.23
CA LYS A 424 26.23 13.59 -23.53
C LYS A 424 26.07 13.37 -22.01
N ASP A 425 26.56 14.33 -21.23
CA ASP A 425 26.31 14.38 -19.80
C ASP A 425 24.84 14.76 -19.53
N PRO A 426 24.25 14.31 -18.41
CA PRO A 426 22.88 14.61 -18.04
C PRO A 426 22.69 16.11 -17.81
N ILE A 427 21.54 16.63 -18.25
CA ILE A 427 21.14 18.02 -18.01
C ILE A 427 20.45 18.02 -16.65
N ILE A 428 21.09 18.65 -15.65
CA ILE A 428 20.58 18.80 -14.28
C ILE A 428 19.42 19.80 -14.26
#